data_AF-L0IYW3-F1
#
_entry.id   AF-L0IYW3-F1
#
_cell.length_a   1.000
_cell.length_b   1.000
_cell.length_c   1.000
_cell.angle_alpha   90.00
_cell.angle_beta   90.00
_cell.angle_gamma   90.00
#
_symmetry.space_group_name_H-M   'P 1'
#
loop_
_entity.id
_entity.type
_entity.pdbx_description
1 polymer ?
#
loop_
_entity_poly.entity_id
_entity_poly.type
_entity_poly.pdbx_seq_one_letter_code
_entity_poly.pdbx_strand_id
1 'polypeptide(L)'
;MANNGFRTRLLVSMRDPWVLLWSIFDGAMTWACGVPIPLAAASAAVTLGTAAGFTALGTKYRKTPARTLRVGTGQHRLIDLLDGHVRSLQALQRNGLPVVAQPKAQDALGAADAARPSLLKMAGAVDTLDEAISAARKVTGQGEHAAETINNTVGRLTERRAKLIGKLTAAVDEVATVYAGLLELSATALTMDVSLDDEDLGAINDSVTVLQMTLAELEADATKLSNEALRQASA
;
A
#
# COMPACT_ATOMS: atom_id res chain seq x y z
N MET A 1 -34.17 -31.48 -6.47
CA MET A 1 -34.33 -30.30 -5.60
C MET A 1 -32.98 -29.60 -5.49
N ALA A 2 -32.77 -28.54 -6.27
CA ALA A 2 -31.53 -27.79 -6.32
C ALA A 2 -31.80 -26.31 -5.97
N ASN A 3 -30.77 -25.64 -5.47
CA ASN A 3 -30.66 -24.22 -5.11
C ASN A 3 -31.22 -23.76 -3.76
N ASN A 4 -30.34 -23.72 -2.74
CA ASN A 4 -30.44 -22.80 -1.60
C ASN A 4 -29.08 -22.29 -1.05
N GLY A 5 -27.93 -22.69 -1.62
CA GLY A 5 -26.59 -22.32 -1.08
C GLY A 5 -26.09 -20.92 -1.44
N PHE A 6 -26.73 -20.23 -2.39
CA PHE A 6 -26.26 -18.93 -2.88
C PHE A 6 -26.67 -17.77 -1.95
N ARG A 7 -27.86 -17.86 -1.33
CA ARG A 7 -28.39 -16.80 -0.46
C ARG A 7 -27.65 -16.67 0.87
N THR A 8 -27.21 -17.78 1.46
CA THR A 8 -26.46 -17.77 2.74
C THR A 8 -25.03 -17.27 2.59
N ARG A 9 -24.41 -17.38 1.41
CA ARG A 9 -23.05 -16.88 1.16
C ARG A 9 -22.99 -15.39 0.84
N LEU A 10 -24.02 -14.85 0.17
CA LEU A 10 -24.17 -13.40 -0.05
C LEU A 10 -24.32 -12.63 1.27
N LEU A 11 -25.04 -13.21 2.25
CA LEU A 11 -25.23 -12.58 3.57
C LEU A 11 -23.97 -12.51 4.43
N VAL A 12 -22.97 -13.37 4.20
CA VAL A 12 -21.69 -13.33 4.93
C VAL A 12 -20.75 -12.29 4.32
N SER A 13 -20.78 -12.08 3.01
CA SER A 13 -19.95 -11.07 2.33
C SER A 13 -20.44 -9.64 2.55
N MET A 14 -21.71 -9.43 2.90
CA MET A 14 -22.28 -8.12 3.24
C MET A 14 -21.90 -7.60 4.63
N ARG A 15 -21.16 -8.38 5.41
CA ARG A 15 -20.79 -8.03 6.80
C ARG A 15 -19.41 -7.39 6.93
N ASP A 16 -18.70 -7.23 5.81
CA ASP A 16 -17.44 -6.48 5.77
C ASP A 16 -17.74 -5.01 5.43
N PRO A 17 -17.65 -4.08 6.41
CA PRO A 17 -17.95 -2.67 6.20
C PRO A 17 -17.04 -2.01 5.16
N TRP A 18 -15.83 -2.55 4.95
CA TRP A 18 -14.88 -2.01 3.97
C TRP A 18 -15.26 -2.33 2.54
N VAL A 19 -15.79 -3.53 2.27
CA VAL A 19 -16.25 -3.91 0.93
C VAL A 19 -17.44 -3.05 0.48
N LEU A 20 -18.32 -2.68 1.42
CA LEU A 20 -19.42 -1.76 1.14
C LEU A 20 -18.91 -0.36 0.79
N LEU A 21 -17.92 0.16 1.53
CA LEU A 21 -17.31 1.46 1.24
C LEU A 21 -16.65 1.51 -0.14
N TRP A 22 -15.87 0.49 -0.50
CA TRP A 22 -15.26 0.40 -1.83
C TRP A 22 -16.29 0.28 -2.95
N SER A 23 -17.39 -0.44 -2.74
CA SER A 23 -18.45 -0.57 -3.76
C SER A 23 -19.20 0.75 -4.02
N ILE A 24 -19.41 1.55 -2.97
CA ILE A 24 -20.04 2.87 -3.08
C ILE A 24 -19.08 3.85 -3.76
N PHE A 25 -17.80 3.79 -3.40
CA PHE A 25 -16.77 4.66 -3.97
C PHE A 25 -16.57 4.41 -5.48
N ASP A 26 -16.49 3.15 -5.90
CA ASP A 26 -16.29 2.77 -7.31
C ASP A 26 -17.53 3.11 -8.17
N GLY A 27 -18.73 2.92 -7.61
CA GLY A 27 -19.99 3.35 -8.24
C GLY A 27 -20.08 4.87 -8.41
N ALA A 28 -19.65 5.63 -7.41
CA ALA A 28 -19.65 7.10 -7.44
C ALA A 28 -18.63 7.66 -8.45
N MET A 29 -17.43 7.07 -8.53
CA MET A 29 -16.41 7.44 -9.51
C MET A 29 -16.85 7.16 -10.96
N THR A 30 -17.53 6.04 -11.18
CA THR A 30 -18.04 5.69 -12.52
C THR A 30 -19.16 6.64 -12.96
N TRP A 31 -20.02 7.07 -12.04
CA TRP A 31 -21.06 8.07 -12.31
C TRP A 31 -20.46 9.45 -12.59
N ALA A 32 -19.43 9.86 -11.85
CA ALA A 32 -18.73 11.13 -12.07
C ALA A 32 -18.06 11.24 -13.45
N CYS A 33 -17.75 10.11 -14.09
CA CYS A 33 -17.22 10.05 -15.46
C CYS A 33 -18.31 10.10 -16.56
N GLY A 34 -19.57 10.38 -16.22
CA GLY A 34 -20.65 10.60 -17.20
C GLY A 34 -21.26 9.33 -17.79
N VAL A 35 -21.06 8.17 -17.14
CA VAL A 35 -21.59 6.88 -17.62
C VAL A 35 -23.08 6.73 -17.24
N PRO A 36 -23.96 6.26 -18.14
CA PRO A 36 -25.39 6.09 -17.85
C PRO A 36 -25.65 5.13 -16.68
N ILE A 37 -26.61 5.48 -15.81
CA ILE A 37 -27.03 4.71 -14.62
C ILE A 37 -27.23 3.20 -14.86
N PRO A 38 -27.83 2.71 -15.97
CA PRO A 38 -27.96 1.26 -16.18
C PRO A 38 -26.63 0.53 -16.44
N LEU A 39 -25.59 1.21 -16.94
CA LEU A 39 -24.25 0.65 -17.12
C LEU A 39 -23.46 0.59 -15.79
N ALA A 40 -23.70 1.52 -14.87
CA ALA A 40 -23.11 1.52 -13.53
C ALA A 40 -23.68 0.39 -12.64
N ALA A 41 -24.97 0.06 -12.79
CA ALA A 41 -25.56 -1.09 -12.10
C ALA A 41 -24.99 -2.43 -12.62
N ALA A 42 -24.65 -2.51 -13.91
CA ALA A 42 -24.05 -3.69 -14.50
C ALA A 42 -22.59 -3.89 -14.07
N SER A 43 -21.79 -2.82 -13.94
CA SER A 43 -20.41 -2.93 -13.44
C SER A 43 -20.39 -3.43 -12.00
N ALA A 44 -21.26 -2.90 -11.12
CA ALA A 44 -21.38 -3.35 -9.73
C ALA A 44 -21.80 -4.83 -9.61
N ALA A 45 -22.67 -5.33 -10.50
CA ALA A 45 -23.06 -6.73 -10.55
C ALA A 45 -21.92 -7.65 -11.02
N VAL A 46 -21.06 -7.16 -11.93
CA VAL A 46 -19.85 -7.88 -12.37
C VAL A 46 -18.83 -7.95 -11.24
N THR A 47 -18.58 -6.87 -10.49
CA THR A 47 -17.65 -6.91 -9.33
C THR A 47 -18.16 -7.86 -8.23
N LEU A 48 -19.46 -7.87 -7.93
CA LEU A 48 -20.07 -8.83 -7.00
C LEU A 48 -20.01 -10.28 -7.50
N GLY A 49 -20.22 -10.51 -8.80
CA GLY A 49 -20.10 -11.83 -9.43
C GLY A 49 -18.66 -12.35 -9.43
N THR A 50 -17.68 -11.47 -9.65
CA THR A 50 -16.27 -11.85 -9.67
C THR A 50 -15.75 -12.13 -8.26
N ALA A 51 -16.15 -11.34 -7.25
CA ALA A 51 -15.82 -11.58 -5.85
C ALA A 51 -16.38 -12.93 -5.32
N ALA A 52 -17.59 -13.31 -5.73
CA ALA A 52 -18.19 -14.60 -5.38
C ALA A 52 -17.51 -15.79 -6.10
N GLY A 53 -17.05 -15.60 -7.34
CA GLY A 53 -16.25 -16.59 -8.07
C GLY A 53 -14.88 -16.83 -7.43
N PHE A 54 -14.21 -15.77 -6.99
CA PHE A 54 -12.90 -15.86 -6.31
C PHE A 54 -13.00 -16.47 -4.90
N THR A 55 -14.11 -16.32 -4.18
CA THR A 55 -14.29 -17.02 -2.89
C THR A 55 -14.56 -18.52 -3.05
N ALA A 56 -15.17 -18.95 -4.16
CA ALA A 56 -15.40 -20.37 -4.45
C ALA A 56 -14.13 -21.12 -4.91
N LEU A 57 -13.19 -20.45 -5.60
CA LEU A 57 -11.92 -21.03 -6.08
C LEU A 57 -10.71 -20.70 -5.20
N GLY A 58 -10.75 -19.61 -4.44
CA GLY A 58 -9.64 -19.09 -3.63
C GLY A 58 -9.32 -19.84 -2.34
N THR A 59 -10.13 -20.83 -1.94
CA THR A 59 -9.82 -21.65 -0.75
C THR A 59 -8.66 -22.63 -0.98
N LYS A 60 -8.26 -22.88 -2.23
CA LYS A 60 -7.12 -23.74 -2.58
C LYS A 60 -5.79 -22.99 -2.82
N TYR A 61 -5.81 -21.69 -3.15
CA TYR A 61 -4.60 -20.86 -3.27
C TYR A 61 -4.21 -20.21 -1.93
N ARG A 62 -4.28 -21.03 -0.87
CA ARG A 62 -4.00 -20.63 0.51
C ARG A 62 -2.48 -20.65 0.74
N LYS A 63 -1.93 -19.47 1.06
CA LYS A 63 -0.60 -19.22 1.66
C LYS A 63 0.61 -19.53 0.76
N THR A 64 0.95 -18.63 -0.15
CA THR A 64 2.38 -18.35 -0.35
C THR A 64 2.86 -17.66 0.94
N PRO A 65 3.78 -18.24 1.73
CA PRO A 65 4.31 -17.55 2.89
C PRO A 65 4.89 -16.22 2.44
N ALA A 66 4.62 -15.14 3.18
CA ALA A 66 5.26 -13.86 2.95
C ALA A 66 6.77 -14.10 2.89
N ARG A 67 7.34 -14.03 1.69
CA ARG A 67 8.75 -14.33 1.45
C ARG A 67 9.54 -13.36 2.31
N THR A 68 10.35 -13.89 3.21
CA THR A 68 11.19 -13.06 4.08
C THR A 68 12.07 -12.19 3.21
N LEU A 69 12.02 -10.87 3.42
CA LEU A 69 12.83 -9.91 2.68
C LEU A 69 14.30 -10.28 2.80
N ARG A 70 15.05 -10.12 1.71
CA ARG A 70 16.47 -10.46 1.71
C ARG A 70 17.24 -9.44 2.56
N VAL A 71 17.87 -9.93 3.62
CA VAL A 71 18.71 -9.11 4.52
C VAL A 71 19.87 -8.50 3.73
N GLY A 72 20.16 -7.22 4.02
CA GLY A 72 21.25 -6.45 3.40
C GLY A 72 20.90 -5.78 2.08
N THR A 73 19.64 -5.83 1.63
CA THR A 73 19.16 -5.09 0.45
C THR A 73 18.71 -3.67 0.80
N GLY A 74 18.65 -2.78 -0.20
CA GLY A 74 18.18 -1.41 -0.01
C GLY A 74 16.73 -1.34 0.49
N GLN A 75 15.86 -2.21 -0.06
CA GLN A 75 14.47 -2.36 0.36
C GLN A 75 14.33 -2.85 1.80
N HIS A 76 15.19 -3.77 2.25
CA HIS A 76 15.21 -4.18 3.65
C HIS A 76 15.56 -3.00 4.57
N ARG A 77 16.58 -2.21 4.20
CA ARG A 77 16.97 -1.00 4.95
C ARG A 77 15.83 0.02 5.04
N LEU A 78 15.04 0.21 3.97
CA LEU A 78 13.89 1.11 3.99
C LEU A 78 12.78 0.62 4.94
N ILE A 79 12.49 -0.68 4.96
CA ILE A 79 11.53 -1.26 5.90
C ILE A 79 12.03 -1.14 7.35
N ASP A 80 13.33 -1.37 7.59
CA ASP A 80 13.92 -1.20 8.92
C ASP A 80 13.85 0.26 9.39
N LEU A 81 14.05 1.23 8.48
CA LEU A 81 13.88 2.66 8.76
C LEU A 81 12.43 3.00 9.10
N LEU A 82 11.47 2.51 8.30
CA LEU A 82 10.04 2.65 8.60
C LEU A 82 9.70 2.11 10.00
N ASP A 83 10.10 0.86 10.30
CA ASP A 83 9.87 0.24 11.60
C ASP A 83 10.58 1.01 12.74
N GLY A 84 11.70 1.68 12.44
CA GLY A 84 12.36 2.62 13.34
C GLY A 84 11.54 3.89 13.62
N HIS A 85 11.00 4.51 12.57
CA HIS A 85 10.16 5.71 12.69
C HIS A 85 8.84 5.41 13.41
N VAL A 86 8.16 4.31 13.07
CA VAL A 86 6.93 3.89 13.75
C VAL A 86 7.17 3.65 15.25
N ARG A 87 8.28 2.99 15.62
CA ARG A 87 8.65 2.82 17.04
C ARG A 87 8.94 4.15 17.74
N SER A 88 9.61 5.07 17.05
CA SER A 88 9.94 6.40 17.59
C SER A 88 8.68 7.24 17.79
N LEU A 89 7.75 7.19 16.82
CA LEU A 89 6.45 7.83 16.89
C LEU A 89 5.59 7.25 18.03
N GLN A 90 5.61 5.93 18.21
CA GLN A 90 4.93 5.26 19.32
C GLN A 90 5.53 5.64 20.68
N ALA A 91 6.86 5.78 20.78
CA ALA A 91 7.52 6.24 21.98
C ALA A 91 7.16 7.70 22.30
N LEU A 92 7.11 8.56 21.28
CA LEU A 92 6.71 9.95 21.40
C LEU A 92 5.26 10.08 21.88
N GLN A 93 4.35 9.30 21.30
CA GLN A 93 2.94 9.23 21.72
C GLN A 93 2.78 8.89 23.21
N ARG A 94 3.58 7.93 23.72
CA ARG A 94 3.47 7.47 25.11
C ARG A 94 4.04 8.46 26.13
N ASN A 95 5.08 9.20 25.76
CA ASN A 95 5.95 9.84 26.76
C ASN A 95 6.13 11.35 26.59
N GLY A 96 5.71 11.95 25.48
CA GLY A 96 6.17 13.31 25.14
C GLY A 96 5.17 14.23 24.47
N LEU A 97 3.96 13.76 24.11
CA LEU A 97 3.03 14.62 23.38
C LEU A 97 2.05 15.37 24.29
N PRO A 98 1.85 16.68 24.03
CA PRO A 98 0.74 17.42 24.62
C PRO A 98 -0.59 16.80 24.20
N VAL A 99 -1.62 16.93 25.06
CA VAL A 99 -2.93 16.28 24.89
C VAL A 99 -3.54 16.57 23.51
N VAL A 100 -3.36 17.78 23.00
CA VAL A 100 -3.89 18.22 21.70
C VAL A 100 -3.26 17.48 20.50
N ALA A 101 -2.03 16.98 20.62
CA ALA A 101 -1.32 16.30 19.54
C ALA A 101 -1.44 14.76 19.61
N GLN A 102 -1.92 14.22 20.72
CA GLN A 102 -2.09 12.77 20.88
C GLN A 102 -3.00 12.13 19.82
N PRO A 103 -4.15 12.73 19.43
CA PRO A 103 -4.98 12.17 18.37
C PRO A 103 -4.25 12.11 17.03
N LYS A 104 -3.47 13.14 16.68
CA LYS A 104 -2.71 13.17 15.42
C LYS A 104 -1.62 12.13 15.36
N ALA A 105 -0.90 11.92 16.46
CA ALA A 105 0.07 10.83 16.55
C ALA A 105 -0.60 9.46 16.47
N GLN A 106 -1.81 9.31 17.04
CA GLN A 106 -2.58 8.08 16.93
C GLN A 106 -3.03 7.80 15.48
N ASP A 107 -3.52 8.82 14.76
CA ASP A 107 -3.92 8.72 13.36
C ASP A 107 -2.71 8.36 12.47
N ALA A 108 -1.57 9.00 12.70
CA ALA A 108 -0.33 8.73 11.98
C ALA A 108 0.17 7.29 12.20
N LEU A 109 0.14 6.80 13.46
CA LEU A 109 0.48 5.42 13.77
C LEU A 109 -0.48 4.43 13.12
N GLY A 110 -1.78 4.71 13.18
CA GLY A 110 -2.80 3.88 12.54
C GLY A 110 -2.60 3.78 11.03
N ALA A 111 -2.29 4.90 10.37
CA ALA A 111 -1.98 4.95 8.94
C ALA A 111 -0.72 4.14 8.60
N ALA A 112 0.37 4.36 9.34
CA ALA A 112 1.63 3.64 9.12
C ALA A 112 1.48 2.12 9.33
N ASP A 113 0.78 1.70 10.38
CA ASP A 113 0.50 0.28 10.68
C ASP A 113 -0.39 -0.35 9.59
N ALA A 114 -1.40 0.37 9.11
CA ALA A 114 -2.29 -0.10 8.05
C ALA A 114 -1.53 -0.28 6.71
N ALA A 115 -0.56 0.59 6.42
CA ALA A 115 0.20 0.51 5.17
C ALA A 115 1.37 -0.47 5.19
N ARG A 116 1.85 -0.86 6.37
CA ARG A 116 2.99 -1.77 6.54
C ARG A 116 2.89 -3.05 5.68
N PRO A 117 1.75 -3.76 5.59
CA PRO A 117 1.63 -4.93 4.71
C PRO A 117 1.83 -4.61 3.22
N SER A 118 1.38 -3.44 2.76
CA SER A 118 1.53 -3.01 1.36
C SER A 118 2.99 -2.66 1.05
N LEU A 119 3.67 -1.96 1.96
CA LEU A 119 5.10 -1.64 1.84
C LEU A 119 5.96 -2.91 1.82
N LEU A 120 5.65 -3.89 2.67
CA LEU A 120 6.31 -5.21 2.66
C LEU A 120 6.11 -5.95 1.33
N LYS A 121 4.90 -5.91 0.75
CA LYS A 121 4.64 -6.50 -0.58
C LYS A 121 5.45 -5.80 -1.67
N MET A 122 5.53 -4.47 -1.64
CA MET A 122 6.33 -3.70 -2.60
C MET A 122 7.83 -3.99 -2.48
N ALA A 123 8.35 -4.08 -1.25
CA ALA A 123 9.73 -4.48 -1.01
C ALA A 123 10.02 -5.90 -1.56
N GLY A 124 9.09 -6.84 -1.36
CA GLY A 124 9.20 -8.19 -1.93
C GLY A 124 9.11 -8.20 -3.48
N ALA A 125 8.33 -7.30 -4.07
CA ALA A 125 8.29 -7.12 -5.52
C ALA A 125 9.63 -6.59 -6.06
N VAL A 126 10.27 -5.66 -5.36
CA VAL A 126 11.63 -5.17 -5.69
C VAL A 126 12.65 -6.29 -5.61
N ASP A 127 12.63 -7.12 -4.55
CA ASP A 127 13.48 -8.32 -4.43
C ASP A 127 13.33 -9.23 -5.65
N THR A 128 12.09 -9.45 -6.10
CA THR A 128 11.80 -10.30 -7.27
C THR A 128 12.30 -9.68 -8.57
N LEU A 129 12.19 -8.36 -8.73
CA LEU A 129 12.75 -7.65 -9.89
C LEU A 129 14.28 -7.72 -9.91
N ASP A 130 14.93 -7.63 -8.75
CA ASP A 130 16.38 -7.77 -8.61
C ASP A 130 16.86 -9.17 -9.01
N GLU A 131 16.12 -10.22 -8.60
CA GLU A 131 16.37 -11.60 -9.03
C GLU A 131 16.21 -11.74 -10.56
N ALA A 132 15.13 -11.20 -11.13
CA ALA A 132 14.85 -11.28 -12.56
C ALA A 132 15.90 -10.53 -13.42
N ILE A 133 16.31 -9.33 -13.00
CA ILE A 133 17.38 -8.55 -13.66
C ILE A 133 18.70 -9.33 -13.61
N SER A 134 19.04 -9.91 -12.46
CA SER A 134 20.24 -10.72 -12.30
C SER A 134 20.23 -11.95 -13.20
N ALA A 135 19.10 -12.66 -13.28
CA ALA A 135 18.93 -13.81 -14.17
C ALA A 135 19.06 -13.41 -15.65
N ALA A 136 18.39 -12.34 -16.08
CA ALA A 136 18.44 -11.85 -17.46
C ALA A 136 19.86 -11.39 -17.87
N ARG A 137 20.62 -10.78 -16.95
CA ARG A 137 22.03 -10.39 -17.17
C ARG A 137 22.97 -11.60 -17.30
N LYS A 138 22.67 -12.73 -16.67
CA LYS A 138 23.46 -13.95 -16.84
C LYS A 138 23.28 -14.58 -18.22
N VAL A 139 22.06 -14.52 -18.76
CA VAL A 139 21.74 -15.09 -20.09
C VAL A 139 22.35 -14.26 -21.22
N THR A 140 22.39 -12.92 -21.09
CA THR A 140 23.02 -12.03 -22.08
C THR A 140 24.51 -12.27 -22.26
N GLY A 141 25.20 -12.79 -21.24
CA GLY A 141 26.61 -13.17 -21.35
C GLY A 141 26.87 -14.41 -22.24
N GLN A 142 25.84 -15.07 -22.77
CA GLN A 142 25.95 -16.37 -23.46
C GLN A 142 25.71 -16.34 -24.98
N GLY A 143 25.38 -15.19 -25.61
CA GLY A 143 25.29 -15.11 -27.08
C GLY A 143 24.79 -13.77 -27.64
N GLU A 144 25.24 -13.42 -28.85
CA GLU A 144 24.98 -12.11 -29.50
C GLU A 144 23.54 -11.93 -30.02
N HIS A 145 22.89 -12.99 -30.50
CA HIS A 145 21.62 -12.85 -31.24
C HIS A 145 20.38 -12.59 -30.37
N ALA A 146 20.44 -12.87 -29.06
CA ALA A 146 19.35 -12.58 -28.12
C ALA A 146 19.62 -11.33 -27.25
N ALA A 147 20.78 -10.69 -27.42
CA ALA A 147 21.26 -9.67 -26.50
C ALA A 147 20.38 -8.41 -26.50
N GLU A 148 19.90 -7.95 -27.66
CA GLU A 148 19.09 -6.72 -27.77
C GLU A 148 17.72 -6.86 -27.07
N THR A 149 16.98 -7.93 -27.34
CA THR A 149 15.67 -8.19 -26.71
C THR A 149 15.78 -8.34 -25.20
N ILE A 150 16.82 -9.03 -24.73
CA ILE A 150 17.05 -9.20 -23.29
C ILE A 150 17.45 -7.85 -22.66
N ASN A 151 18.29 -7.04 -23.31
CA ASN A 151 18.67 -5.72 -22.83
C ASN A 151 17.46 -4.78 -22.71
N ASN A 152 16.55 -4.79 -23.70
CA ASN A 152 15.30 -4.04 -23.62
C ASN A 152 14.42 -4.48 -22.45
N THR A 153 14.36 -5.79 -22.19
CA THR A 153 13.64 -6.35 -21.03
C THR A 153 14.28 -5.93 -19.71
N VAL A 154 15.61 -6.01 -19.60
CA VAL A 154 16.37 -5.56 -18.43
C VAL A 154 16.16 -4.06 -18.18
N GLY A 155 16.14 -3.24 -19.23
CA GLY A 155 15.85 -1.80 -19.14
C GLY A 155 14.48 -1.56 -18.51
N ARG A 156 13.42 -2.18 -19.05
CA ARG A 156 12.05 -2.08 -18.51
C ARG A 156 11.93 -2.57 -17.07
N LEU A 157 12.61 -3.66 -16.71
CA LEU A 157 12.62 -4.16 -15.33
C LEU A 157 13.34 -3.19 -14.38
N THR A 158 14.43 -2.58 -14.83
CA THR A 158 15.20 -1.59 -14.06
C THR A 158 14.39 -0.32 -13.81
N GLU A 159 13.66 0.18 -14.82
CA GLU A 159 12.74 1.31 -14.67
C GLU A 159 11.62 1.01 -13.67
N ARG A 160 10.99 -0.17 -13.77
CA ARG A 160 9.97 -0.62 -12.81
C ARG A 160 10.51 -0.69 -11.39
N ARG A 161 11.72 -1.25 -11.22
CA ARG A 161 12.41 -1.32 -9.93
C ARG A 161 12.65 0.08 -9.34
N ALA A 162 13.18 1.01 -10.14
CA ALA A 162 13.44 2.38 -9.71
C ALA A 162 12.15 3.08 -9.27
N LYS A 163 11.04 2.89 -10.01
CA LYS A 163 9.73 3.44 -9.65
C LYS A 163 9.22 2.89 -8.31
N LEU A 164 9.36 1.59 -8.05
CA LEU A 164 8.93 0.99 -6.78
C LEU A 164 9.78 1.45 -5.59
N ILE A 165 11.10 1.54 -5.77
CA ILE A 165 12.00 2.07 -4.74
C ILE A 165 11.71 3.54 -4.44
N GLY A 166 11.45 4.36 -5.46
CA GLY A 166 11.08 5.77 -5.27
C GLY A 166 9.80 5.91 -4.44
N LYS A 167 8.79 5.08 -4.74
CA LYS A 167 7.54 5.01 -3.99
C LYS A 167 7.72 4.56 -2.54
N LEU A 168 8.51 3.51 -2.30
CA LEU A 168 8.86 3.06 -0.95
C LEU A 168 9.58 4.16 -0.16
N THR A 169 10.53 4.85 -0.79
CA THR A 169 11.32 5.92 -0.16
C THR A 169 10.42 7.08 0.24
N ALA A 170 9.58 7.56 -0.68
CA ALA A 170 8.61 8.63 -0.39
C ALA A 170 7.72 8.27 0.80
N ALA A 171 7.21 7.03 0.88
CA ALA A 171 6.39 6.58 2.00
C ALA A 171 7.13 6.67 3.35
N VAL A 172 8.39 6.25 3.39
CA VAL A 172 9.21 6.31 4.61
C VAL A 172 9.50 7.76 4.99
N ASP A 173 9.80 8.61 4.00
CA ASP A 173 10.07 10.03 4.20
C ASP A 173 8.84 10.76 4.76
N GLU A 174 7.63 10.45 4.30
CA GLU A 174 6.39 11.05 4.85
C GLU A 174 6.18 10.69 6.33
N VAL A 175 6.44 9.44 6.74
CA VAL A 175 6.36 9.04 8.16
C VAL A 175 7.42 9.79 8.98
N ALA A 176 8.62 9.97 8.43
CA ALA A 176 9.69 10.74 9.08
C ALA A 176 9.32 12.22 9.24
N THR A 177 8.69 12.83 8.23
CA THR A 177 8.20 14.21 8.27
C THR A 177 7.13 14.39 9.34
N VAL A 178 6.14 13.49 9.42
CA VAL A 178 5.11 13.53 10.47
C VAL A 178 5.74 13.37 11.87
N TYR A 179 6.71 12.48 12.02
CA TYR A 179 7.44 12.33 13.27
C TYR A 179 8.21 13.61 13.66
N ALA A 180 8.91 14.23 12.71
CA ALA A 180 9.65 15.47 12.94
C ALA A 180 8.72 16.62 13.36
N GLY A 181 7.59 16.82 12.68
CA GLY A 181 6.60 17.85 13.03
C GLY A 181 5.99 17.63 14.41
N LEU A 182 5.69 16.38 14.78
CA LEU A 182 5.21 16.06 16.13
C LEU A 182 6.28 16.29 17.20
N LEU A 183 7.55 16.06 16.88
CA LEU A 183 8.67 16.33 17.78
C LEU A 183 8.87 17.83 17.99
N GLU A 184 8.83 18.61 16.92
CA GLU A 184 8.87 20.08 16.97
C GLU A 184 7.75 20.64 17.84
N LEU A 185 6.51 20.21 17.60
CA LEU A 185 5.35 20.62 18.39
C LEU A 185 5.49 20.22 19.87
N SER A 186 6.06 19.05 20.15
CA SER A 186 6.34 18.64 21.54
C SER A 186 7.37 19.55 22.22
N ALA A 187 8.40 19.98 21.50
CA ALA A 187 9.44 20.86 22.01
C ALA A 187 8.92 22.28 22.24
N THR A 188 8.09 22.80 21.33
CA THR A 188 7.44 24.11 21.46
C THR A 188 6.50 24.15 22.66
N ALA A 189 5.67 23.11 22.84
CA ALA A 189 4.79 23.00 24.00
C ALA A 189 5.54 22.99 25.34
N LEU A 190 6.70 22.33 25.39
CA LEU A 190 7.53 22.25 26.61
C LEU A 190 8.29 23.54 26.92
N THR A 191 8.66 24.32 25.90
CA THR A 191 9.53 25.50 26.05
C THR A 191 8.75 26.79 26.24
N MET A 192 7.53 26.89 25.69
CA MET A 192 6.79 28.14 25.69
C MET A 192 5.67 28.23 26.74
N ASP A 193 5.16 27.13 27.34
CA ASP A 193 3.94 27.16 28.18
C ASP A 193 2.77 27.95 27.53
N VAL A 194 2.81 28.08 26.20
CA VAL A 194 1.85 28.79 25.36
C VAL A 194 0.98 27.72 24.72
N SER A 195 -0.33 27.97 24.69
CA SER A 195 -1.26 27.09 23.95
C SER A 195 -0.83 27.05 22.49
N LEU A 196 -0.55 25.85 21.98
CA LEU A 196 -0.32 25.61 20.56
C LEU A 196 -1.44 26.26 19.75
N ASP A 197 -1.06 27.04 18.75
CA ASP A 197 -2.03 27.68 17.87
C ASP A 197 -2.54 26.69 16.81
N ASP A 198 -3.61 27.09 16.13
CA ASP A 198 -4.24 26.28 15.09
C ASP A 198 -3.35 26.12 13.83
N GLU A 199 -2.31 26.95 13.67
CA GLU A 199 -1.42 26.93 12.52
C GLU A 199 -0.42 25.76 12.61
N ASP A 200 0.23 25.59 13.77
CA ASP A 200 1.14 24.46 14.04
C ASP A 200 0.42 23.11 13.93
N LEU A 201 -0.80 23.04 14.46
CA LEU A 201 -1.66 21.85 14.35
C LEU A 201 -2.15 21.61 12.92
N GLY A 202 -2.36 22.68 12.15
CA GLY A 202 -2.72 22.64 10.74
C GLY A 202 -1.63 21.98 9.88
N ALA A 203 -0.37 22.37 10.06
CA ALA A 203 0.75 21.80 9.31
C ALA A 203 0.95 20.29 9.56
N ILE A 204 0.77 19.84 10.81
CA ILE A 204 0.80 18.40 11.14
C ILE A 204 -0.40 17.68 10.53
N ASN A 205 -1.58 18.29 10.56
CA ASN A 205 -2.76 17.70 9.94
C ASN A 205 -2.57 17.51 8.42
N ASP A 206 -1.98 18.49 7.75
CA ASP A 206 -1.67 18.40 6.32
C ASP A 206 -0.66 17.28 6.06
N SER A 207 0.39 17.19 6.88
CA SER A 207 1.39 16.11 6.78
C SER A 207 0.78 14.73 7.00
N VAL A 208 -0.13 14.57 7.97
CA VAL A 208 -0.86 13.30 8.21
C VAL A 208 -1.78 12.98 7.03
N THR A 209 -2.41 13.99 6.44
CA THR A 209 -3.28 13.82 5.27
C THR A 209 -2.47 13.36 4.04
N VAL A 210 -1.31 13.98 3.80
CA VAL A 210 -0.37 13.57 2.75
C VAL A 210 0.13 12.15 2.99
N LEU A 211 0.47 11.79 4.23
CA LEU A 211 0.83 10.43 4.60
C LEU A 211 -0.29 9.44 4.27
N GLN A 212 -1.53 9.72 4.68
CA GLN A 212 -2.66 8.84 4.38
C GLN A 212 -2.90 8.67 2.87
N MET A 213 -2.80 9.76 2.10
CA MET A 213 -2.97 9.74 0.66
C MET A 213 -1.86 8.92 -0.03
N THR A 214 -0.60 9.17 0.31
CA THR A 214 0.53 8.43 -0.26
C THR A 214 0.44 6.93 0.06
N LEU A 215 0.07 6.58 1.29
CA LEU A 215 -0.12 5.20 1.72
C LEU A 215 -1.30 4.51 1.00
N ALA A 216 -2.39 5.22 0.75
CA ALA A 216 -3.52 4.71 -0.03
C ALA A 216 -3.14 4.47 -1.50
N GLU A 217 -2.37 5.37 -2.11
CA GLU A 217 -1.85 5.17 -3.47
C GLU A 217 -0.93 3.94 -3.55
N LEU A 218 -0.06 3.75 -2.54
CA LEU A 218 0.83 2.60 -2.45
C LEU A 218 0.07 1.28 -2.32
N GLU A 219 -1.03 1.26 -1.57
CA GLU A 219 -1.90 0.08 -1.49
C GLU A 219 -2.56 -0.22 -2.85
N ALA A 220 -3.04 0.79 -3.56
CA ALA A 220 -3.60 0.63 -4.90
C ALA A 220 -2.54 0.10 -5.91
N ASP A 221 -1.29 0.56 -5.80
CA ASP A 221 -0.21 0.01 -6.62
C ASP A 221 0.14 -1.43 -6.26
N ALA A 222 0.22 -1.74 -4.96
CA ALA A 222 0.56 -3.08 -4.50
C ALA A 222 -0.49 -4.11 -4.94
N THR A 223 -1.78 -3.75 -4.91
CA THR A 223 -2.87 -4.59 -5.41
C THR A 223 -2.81 -4.76 -6.93
N LYS A 224 -2.50 -3.69 -7.68
CA LYS A 224 -2.28 -3.75 -9.13
C LYS A 224 -1.12 -4.68 -9.50
N LEU A 225 0.00 -4.62 -8.78
CA LEU A 225 1.14 -5.53 -8.98
C LEU A 225 0.74 -6.99 -8.74
N SER A 226 -0.02 -7.26 -7.68
CA SER A 226 -0.51 -8.60 -7.38
C SER A 226 -1.41 -9.15 -8.49
N ASN A 227 -2.29 -8.32 -9.05
CA ASN A 227 -3.20 -8.71 -10.13
C ASN A 227 -2.46 -8.97 -11.45
N GLU A 228 -1.45 -8.18 -11.76
CA GLU A 228 -0.62 -8.36 -12.96
C GLU A 228 0.20 -9.66 -12.87
N ALA A 229 0.78 -9.96 -11.71
CA ALA A 229 1.49 -11.22 -11.48
C ALA A 229 0.58 -12.45 -11.67
N LEU A 230 -0.66 -12.38 -11.18
CA LEU A 230 -1.64 -13.45 -11.35
C LEU A 230 -2.04 -13.66 -12.82
N ARG A 231 -2.21 -12.58 -13.60
CA ARG A 231 -2.53 -12.68 -15.03
C ARG A 231 -1.41 -13.37 -15.82
N GLN A 232 -0.16 -13.01 -15.54
CA GLN A 232 1.01 -13.60 -16.20
C GLN A 232 1.22 -15.08 -15.85
N ALA A 233 0.78 -15.54 -14.68
CA ALA A 233 0.84 -16.95 -14.29
C ALA A 233 -0.27 -17.82 -14.90
N SER A 234 -1.35 -17.20 -15.39
CA SER A 234 -2.51 -17.89 -15.97
C SER A 234 -2.51 -17.97 -17.51
N ALA A 235 -1.57 -17.27 -18.15
CA ALA A 235 -1.36 -17.26 -19.60
C ALA A 235 -0.23 -18.24 -19.95
#